data_AF-C0WC28-F1
#
_entry.id   AF-C0WC28-F1
#
_cell.length_a   1.000
_cell.length_b   1.000
_cell.length_c   1.000
_cell.angle_alpha   90.00
_cell.angle_beta   90.00
_cell.angle_gamma   90.00
#
_symmetry.space_group_name_H-M   'P 1'
#
loop_
_entity.id
_entity.type
_entity.pdbx_description
1 polymer ?
#
loop_
_entity_poly.entity_id
_entity_poly.type
_entity_poly.pdbx_seq_one_letter_code
_entity_poly.pdbx_strand_id
1 'polypeptide(L)' 'MKEGIHPNYGECTVICGCGNTFKTGSVKKELRVDVCSKCHPFYTGKQRDMSARGRIEKFNKRYGKDSK' A
#
# COMPACT_ATOMS: atom_id res chain seq x y z
N MET A 1 -24.73 12.52 -18.32
CA MET A 1 -25.30 13.03 -17.06
C MET A 1 -26.77 13.33 -17.30
N LYS A 2 -27.67 12.71 -16.54
CA LYS A 2 -29.09 13.09 -16.53
C LYS A 2 -29.30 14.11 -15.40
N GLU A 3 -30.04 15.17 -15.70
CA GLU A 3 -30.40 16.20 -14.72
C GLU A 3 -31.14 15.57 -13.53
N GLY A 4 -30.73 15.92 -12.31
CA GLY A 4 -31.44 15.56 -11.08
C GLY A 4 -30.95 14.31 -10.31
N ILE A 5 -30.21 13.38 -10.93
CA ILE A 5 -29.77 12.14 -10.26
C ILE A 5 -28.24 12.02 -10.09
N HIS A 6 -27.46 12.92 -10.70
CA HIS A 6 -26.00 12.87 -10.63
C HIS A 6 -25.47 13.91 -9.63
N PRO A 7 -24.65 13.52 -8.64
CA PRO A 7 -23.98 14.45 -7.76
C PRO A 7 -22.97 15.31 -8.53
N ASN A 8 -22.74 16.53 -8.05
CA ASN A 8 -21.80 17.46 -8.70
C ASN A 8 -20.37 16.90 -8.64
N TYR A 9 -19.83 16.55 -9.80
CA TYR A 9 -18.49 15.97 -9.94
C TYR A 9 -17.50 17.11 -10.16
N GLY A 10 -16.56 17.28 -9.24
CA GLY A 10 -15.55 18.34 -9.29
C GLY A 10 -14.14 17.78 -9.22
N GLU A 11 -13.15 18.68 -9.31
CA GLU A 11 -11.76 18.36 -9.00
C GLU A 11 -11.56 18.19 -7.50
N CYS A 12 -10.81 17.16 -7.12
CA CYS A 12 -10.56 16.81 -5.73
C CYS A 12 -9.08 16.51 -5.51
N THR A 13 -8.55 17.00 -4.40
CA THR A 13 -7.15 16.78 -4.03
C THR A 13 -7.07 15.60 -3.08
N VAL A 14 -6.39 14.53 -3.49
CA VAL A 14 -6.17 13.35 -2.66
C VAL A 14 -4.80 13.47 -2.00
N ILE A 15 -4.77 13.44 -0.67
CA ILE A 15 -3.55 13.48 0.15
C ILE A 15 -3.32 12.09 0.70
N CYS A 16 -2.21 11.47 0.29
CA CYS A 16 -1.76 10.18 0.80
C CYS A 16 -0.92 10.34 2.07
N GLY A 17 -1.01 9.39 3.01
CA GLY A 17 -0.14 9.32 4.20
C GLY A 17 1.36 9.22 3.89
N CYS A 18 1.70 8.80 2.67
CA CYS A 18 3.06 8.78 2.11
C CYS A 18 3.59 10.14 1.62
N GLY A 19 2.80 11.22 1.70
CA GLY A 19 3.14 12.55 1.19
C GLY A 19 2.82 12.78 -0.30
N ASN A 20 2.27 11.79 -1.00
CA ASN A 20 1.86 11.96 -2.40
C ASN A 20 0.51 12.68 -2.49
N THR A 21 0.45 13.79 -3.22
CA THR A 21 -0.80 14.49 -3.53
C THR A 21 -1.13 14.33 -5.02
N PHE A 22 -2.34 13.86 -5.35
CA PHE A 22 -2.78 13.77 -6.74
C PHE A 22 -4.19 14.33 -6.92
N LYS A 23 -4.44 14.95 -8.08
CA LYS A 23 -5.74 15.50 -8.45
C LYS A 23 -6.59 14.40 -9.08
N THR A 24 -7.80 14.19 -8.60
CA THR A 24 -8.76 13.23 -9.15
C THR A 24 -10.15 13.82 -9.10
N GLY A 25 -11.04 13.40 -10.00
CA GLY A 25 -12.42 13.84 -9.95
C GLY A 25 -13.19 13.11 -8.85
N SER A 26 -13.89 13.85 -7.99
CA SER A 26 -14.80 13.28 -7.01
C SER A 26 -15.89 14.30 -6.66
N VAL A 27 -16.83 13.89 -5.82
CA VAL A 27 -17.86 14.79 -5.28
C VAL A 27 -17.33 15.55 -4.06
N LYS A 28 -16.27 15.04 -3.42
CA LYS A 28 -15.68 15.59 -2.19
C LYS A 28 -14.34 16.27 -2.49
N LYS A 29 -14.24 17.57 -2.20
CA LYS A 29 -13.08 18.43 -2.51
C LYS A 29 -11.73 17.91 -1.98
N GLU A 30 -11.73 17.24 -0.83
CA GLU A 30 -10.51 16.71 -0.19
C GLU A 30 -10.72 15.26 0.25
N LEU A 31 -9.77 14.39 -0.11
CA LEU A 31 -9.73 13.00 0.34
C LEU A 31 -8.38 12.72 1.01
N ARG A 32 -8.41 12.21 2.25
CA ARG A 32 -7.23 11.67 2.92
C ARG A 32 -7.25 10.16 2.79
N VAL A 33 -6.15 9.58 2.31
CA VAL A 33 -6.04 8.15 2.02
C VAL A 33 -4.76 7.60 2.64
N ASP A 34 -4.84 6.47 3.33
CA ASP A 34 -3.67 5.83 3.97
C ASP A 34 -2.71 5.19 2.96
N VAL A 35 -3.23 4.66 1.84
CA VAL A 35 -2.44 3.93 0.86
C VAL A 35 -2.75 4.37 -0.57
N CYS A 36 -1.70 4.71 -1.31
CA CYS A 36 -1.77 5.13 -2.70
C CYS A 36 -1.19 4.08 -3.67
N SER A 37 -1.36 4.29 -4.98
CA SER A 37 -0.72 3.45 -6.01
C SER A 37 0.80 3.39 -5.91
N LYS A 38 1.46 4.47 -5.45
CA LYS A 38 2.92 4.48 -5.19
C LYS A 38 3.33 3.72 -3.93
N CYS A 39 2.36 3.38 -3.07
CA CYS A 39 2.58 2.94 -1.70
C CYS A 39 2.14 1.50 -1.45
N HIS A 40 1.13 1.06 -2.20
CA HIS A 40 0.52 -0.23 -1.97
C HIS A 40 1.52 -1.33 -2.35
N PRO A 41 1.82 -2.28 -1.45
CA PRO A 41 2.76 -3.37 -1.69
C PRO A 41 2.52 -4.11 -3.02
N PHE A 42 1.23 -4.22 -3.41
CA PHE A 42 0.78 -4.74 -4.70
C PHE A 42 1.38 -4.01 -5.92
N TYR A 43 1.39 -2.68 -5.93
CA TYR A 43 1.90 -1.90 -7.06
C TYR A 43 3.41 -1.72 -7.02
N THR A 44 4.01 -1.72 -5.83
CA THR A 44 5.46 -1.61 -5.67
C THR A 44 6.22 -2.92 -5.89
N GLY A 45 5.52 -4.05 -6.12
CA GLY A 45 6.11 -5.36 -6.42
C GLY A 45 6.91 -6.00 -5.29
N LYS A 46 7.19 -5.27 -4.20
CA LYS A 46 7.79 -5.80 -2.98
C LYS A 46 6.70 -6.47 -2.15
N GLN A 47 6.31 -7.69 -2.56
CA GLN A 47 5.78 -8.66 -1.61
C GLN A 47 6.79 -8.67 -0.46
N ARG A 48 6.33 -8.43 0.79
CA ARG A 48 7.19 -8.57 1.98
C ARG A 48 7.99 -9.84 1.76
N ASP A 49 9.29 -9.70 1.59
CA ASP A 49 10.20 -10.81 1.70
C ASP A 49 10.01 -11.25 3.14
N MET A 50 9.05 -12.16 3.37
CA MET A 50 9.09 -13.04 4.52
C MET A 50 10.33 -13.86 4.25
N SER A 51 11.50 -13.27 4.53
CA SER A 51 12.76 -13.95 4.52
C SER A 51 12.49 -15.21 5.31
N ALA A 52 12.67 -16.36 4.65
CA ALA A 52 12.38 -17.67 5.19
C ALA A 52 13.36 -18.05 6.31
N ARG A 53 13.64 -17.10 7.23
CA ARG A 53 14.43 -17.22 8.44
C ARG A 53 13.98 -18.41 9.28
N GLY A 54 12.72 -18.82 9.17
CA GLY A 54 12.16 -19.85 10.02
C GLY A 54 12.78 -21.24 9.90
N ARG A 55 13.00 -21.79 8.70
CA ARG A 55 13.36 -23.23 8.60
C ARG A 55 14.83 -23.49 8.86
N ILE A 56 15.72 -22.69 8.28
CA ILE A 56 17.17 -22.88 8.42
C ILE A 56 17.63 -22.45 9.84
N GLU A 57 17.14 -21.34 10.39
CA GLU A 57 17.49 -20.96 11.77
C GLU A 57 16.93 -21.96 12.80
N LYS A 58 15.73 -22.51 12.61
CA LYS A 58 15.20 -23.58 13.48
C LYS A 58 15.98 -24.87 13.37
N PHE A 59 16.46 -25.22 12.18
CA PHE A 59 17.32 -26.39 11.97
C PHE A 59 18.69 -26.20 12.65
N ASN A 60 19.34 -25.04 12.43
CA ASN A 60 20.61 -24.70 13.07
C ASN A 60 20.48 -24.66 14.61
N LYS A 61 19.38 -24.12 15.15
CA LYS A 61 19.10 -24.10 16.59
C LYS A 61 18.85 -25.49 17.19
N ARG A 62 18.31 -26.44 16.41
CA ARG A 62 18.02 -27.81 16.88
C ARG A 62 19.22 -28.75 16.76
N TYR A 63 20.00 -28.61 15.70
CA TYR A 63 21.03 -29.60 15.37
C TYR A 63 22.46 -29.12 15.61
N GLY A 64 22.67 -27.86 16.03
CA GLY A 64 23.90 -27.41 16.68
C GLY A 64 25.19 -27.88 16.03
N LYS A 65 25.24 -27.98 14.69
CA LYS A 65 26.50 -28.18 13.98
C LYS A 65 27.15 -26.82 13.86
N ASP A 66 27.66 -26.35 14.99
CA ASP A 66 28.78 -25.43 15.06
C ASP A 66 30.00 -26.20 14.54
N SER A 67 30.01 -26.41 13.22
CA SER A 67 31.21 -26.83 12.52
C SER A 67 32.08 -25.59 12.43
N LYS A 68 33.04 -25.52 13.34
CA LYS A 68 34.41 -25.01 13.15
C LYS A 68 34.62 -23.93 12.08
#